data_AF-D0MHI7-F1
#
_entry.id   AF-D0MHI7-F1
#
_cell.length_a   1.000
_cell.length_b   1.000
_cell.length_c   1.000
_cell.angle_alpha   90.00
_cell.angle_beta   90.00
_cell.angle_gamma   90.00
#
_symmetry.space_group_name_H-M   'P 1'
#
loop_
_entity.id
_entity.type
_entity.pdbx_description
1 polymer ?
#
loop_
_entity_poly.entity_id
_entity_poly.type
_entity_poly.pdbx_seq_one_letter_code
_entity_poly.pdbx_strand_id
1 'polypeptide(L)'
;MTFQDLLPVLIAIGVFLVFLPFRRTLQRLPDRVVYAGHWLGVGITVLLGWLEGSTENLPFLVAFFCLLFVLMVYRRRQDRVALSR
;
A
#
# COMPACT_ATOMS: atom_id res chain seq x y z
N MET A 1 9.86 23.62 2.47
CA MET A 1 9.28 22.29 2.76
C MET A 1 9.37 22.07 4.25
N THR A 2 8.23 22.10 4.93
CA THR A 2 8.16 21.84 6.37
C THR A 2 8.14 20.32 6.61
N PHE A 3 8.44 19.88 7.83
CA PHE A 3 8.44 18.46 8.19
C PHE A 3 7.06 17.80 7.96
N GLN A 4 5.97 18.57 8.07
CA GLN A 4 4.60 18.14 7.77
C GLN A 4 4.39 17.81 6.28
N ASP A 5 5.08 18.50 5.36
CA ASP A 5 5.03 18.19 3.92
C ASP A 5 5.75 16.87 3.59
N LEU A 6 6.75 16.51 4.40
CA LEU A 6 7.59 15.32 4.21
C LEU A 6 7.01 14.07 4.88
N LEU A 7 6.12 14.24 5.86
CA LEU A 7 5.51 13.14 6.60
C LEU A 7 4.81 12.11 5.71
N PRO A 8 3.99 12.49 4.70
CA PRO A 8 3.34 11.54 3.81
C PRO A 8 4.35 10.75 2.96
N VAL A 9 5.44 11.41 2.56
CA VAL A 9 6.52 10.82 1.77
C VAL A 9 7.32 9.82 2.63
N LEU A 10 7.63 10.18 3.87
CA LEU A 10 8.31 9.30 4.83
C LEU A 10 7.46 8.08 5.19
N ILE A 11 6.14 8.24 5.34
CA ILE A 11 5.22 7.12 5.55
C ILE A 11 5.20 6.21 4.33
N ALA A 12 5.10 6.76 3.12
CA ALA A 12 5.13 5.97 1.88
C ALA A 12 6.46 5.20 1.71
N ILE A 13 7.59 5.84 2.01
CA ILE A 13 8.92 5.21 1.98
C ILE A 13 9.04 4.14 3.06
N GLY A 14 8.56 4.41 4.28
CA GLY A 14 8.57 3.46 5.39
C GLY A 14 7.76 2.20 5.08
N VAL A 15 6.55 2.37 4.53
CA VAL A 15 5.72 1.26 4.06
C VAL A 15 6.44 0.48 2.95
N PHE A 16 7.08 1.16 2.00
CA PHE A 16 7.84 0.52 0.93
C PHE A 16 9.07 -0.26 1.45
N LEU A 17 9.79 0.29 2.43
CA LEU A 17 10.95 -0.33 3.07
C LEU A 17 10.57 -1.54 3.91
N VAL A 18 9.44 -1.49 4.62
CA VAL A 18 8.88 -2.65 5.32
C VAL A 18 8.43 -3.70 4.31
N PHE A 19 7.87 -3.30 3.17
CA PHE A 19 7.40 -4.23 2.14
C PHE A 19 8.53 -5.03 1.46
N LEU A 20 9.72 -4.44 1.30
CA LEU A 20 10.88 -5.05 0.64
C LEU A 20 11.33 -6.40 1.22
N PRO A 21 11.62 -6.55 2.52
CA PRO A 21 12.03 -7.82 3.12
C PRO A 21 10.90 -8.85 3.14
N PHE A 22 9.64 -8.39 3.29
CA PHE A 22 8.49 -9.28 3.30
C PHE A 22 8.00 -9.68 1.90
N ARG A 23 8.59 -9.14 0.82
CA ARG A 23 8.18 -9.41 -0.56
C ARG A 23 8.11 -10.90 -0.89
N ARG A 24 9.12 -11.67 -0.50
CA ARG A 24 9.16 -13.14 -0.74
C ARG A 24 8.09 -13.89 0.06
N THR A 25 7.85 -13.47 1.30
CA THR A 25 6.82 -14.05 2.18
C THR A 25 5.43 -13.71 1.65
N LEU A 26 5.22 -12.46 1.23
CA LEU A 26 3.99 -11.98 0.62
C LEU A 26 3.68 -12.73 -0.67
N GLN A 27 4.67 -12.99 -1.54
CA GLN A 27 4.46 -13.79 -2.75
C GLN A 27 3.93 -15.20 -2.48
N ARG A 28 4.25 -15.79 -1.32
CA ARG A 28 3.73 -17.10 -0.90
C ARG A 28 2.37 -17.04 -0.22
N LEU A 29 1.94 -15.86 0.21
CA LEU A 29 0.66 -15.69 0.89
C LEU A 29 -0.50 -15.68 -0.11
N PRO A 30 -1.67 -16.22 0.29
CA PRO A 30 -2.88 -16.18 -0.52
C PRO A 30 -3.20 -14.73 -0.88
N ASP A 31 -3.59 -14.50 -2.13
CA ASP A 31 -3.95 -13.17 -2.65
C ASP A 31 -4.95 -12.47 -1.73
N ARG A 32 -5.93 -13.21 -1.20
CA ARG A 32 -6.93 -12.68 -0.25
C ARG A 32 -6.30 -12.08 1.00
N VAL A 33 -5.27 -12.71 1.56
CA VAL A 33 -4.59 -12.24 2.78
C VAL A 33 -3.80 -10.96 2.48
N VAL A 34 -3.14 -10.92 1.32
CA VAL A 34 -2.36 -9.75 0.91
C VAL A 34 -3.26 -8.56 0.57
N TYR A 35 -4.36 -8.81 -0.13
CA TYR A 35 -5.34 -7.77 -0.46
C TYR A 35 -6.04 -7.26 0.80
N ALA A 36 -6.43 -8.15 1.71
CA ALA A 36 -7.00 -7.76 2.99
C ALA A 36 -6.02 -6.89 3.79
N GLY A 37 -4.75 -7.31 3.93
CA GLY A 37 -3.74 -6.51 4.63
C GLY A 37 -3.51 -5.13 4.01
N HIS A 38 -3.49 -5.05 2.67
CA HIS A 38 -3.40 -3.78 1.96
C HIS A 38 -4.55 -2.85 2.31
N TRP A 39 -5.80 -3.29 2.12
CA TRP A 39 -6.98 -2.48 2.39
C TRP A 39 -7.15 -2.13 3.87
N LEU A 40 -6.70 -3.00 4.78
CA LEU A 40 -6.70 -2.73 6.22
C LEU A 40 -5.70 -1.62 6.57
N GLY A 41 -4.50 -1.64 5.96
CA GLY A 41 -3.54 -0.55 6.08
C GLY A 41 -4.06 0.78 5.52
N VAL A 42 -4.73 0.76 4.36
CA VAL A 42 -5.41 1.95 3.80
C VAL A 42 -6.47 2.47 4.77
N GLY A 43 -7.34 1.59 5.29
CA GLY A 43 -8.40 1.95 6.22
C GLY A 43 -7.86 2.60 7.50
N ILE A 44 -6.79 2.04 8.08
CA ILE A 44 -6.11 2.64 9.25
C ILE A 44 -5.55 4.02 8.91
N THR A 45 -4.89 4.15 7.75
CA THR A 45 -4.27 5.41 7.35
C THR A 45 -5.31 6.51 7.11
N VAL A 46 -6.44 6.15 6.51
CA VAL A 46 -7.59 7.05 6.32
C VAL A 46 -8.21 7.44 7.65
N LEU A 47 -8.41 6.47 8.57
CA LEU A 47 -8.95 6.72 9.90
C LEU A 47 -8.03 7.66 10.70
N LEU A 48 -6.71 7.46 10.66
CA LEU A 48 -5.74 8.32 11.32
C LEU A 48 -5.75 9.73 10.73
N GLY A 49 -5.72 9.86 9.40
CA GLY A 49 -5.79 11.18 8.75
C GLY A 49 -7.11 11.90 9.02
N TRP A 50 -8.21 11.17 9.19
CA TRP A 50 -9.49 11.73 9.62
C TRP A 50 -9.45 12.21 11.08
N LEU A 51 -8.91 11.41 12.00
CA LEU A 51 -8.80 11.76 13.42
C LEU A 51 -7.88 12.96 13.66
N GLU A 52 -6.83 13.11 12.86
CA GLU A 52 -5.92 14.27 12.91
C GLU A 52 -6.47 15.51 12.21
N GLY A 53 -7.65 15.43 11.58
CA GLY A 53 -8.24 16.54 10.82
C GLY A 53 -7.50 16.85 9.51
N SER A 54 -6.53 16.02 9.11
CA SER A 54 -5.73 16.17 7.89
C SER A 54 -6.46 15.56 6.68
N THR A 55 -7.72 15.95 6.47
CA THR A 55 -8.58 15.38 5.42
C THR A 55 -8.23 15.83 4.00
N GLU A 56 -7.50 16.93 3.86
CA GLU A 56 -7.16 17.55 2.56
C GLU A 56 -6.34 16.60 1.67
N ASN A 57 -5.44 15.82 2.27
CA ASN A 57 -4.56 14.91 1.55
C ASN A 57 -5.10 13.47 1.45
N LEU A 58 -6.22 13.16 2.13
CA LEU A 58 -6.81 11.82 2.14
C LEU A 58 -7.19 11.31 0.74
N PRO A 59 -7.83 12.10 -0.14
CA PRO A 59 -8.20 11.62 -1.48
C PRO A 59 -6.99 11.23 -2.31
N PHE A 60 -5.91 12.02 -2.23
CA PHE A 60 -4.65 11.73 -2.90
C PHE A 60 -4.01 10.44 -2.36
N LEU A 61 -3.98 10.29 -1.04
CA LEU A 61 -3.45 9.10 -0.38
C LEU A 61 -4.22 7.83 -0.80
N VAL A 62 -5.55 7.90 -0.79
CA VAL A 62 -6.42 6.80 -1.21
C VAL A 62 -6.19 6.46 -2.68
N ALA A 63 -6.10 7.46 -3.57
CA ALA A 63 -5.81 7.25 -4.99
C ALA A 63 -4.45 6.57 -5.21
N PHE A 64 -3.42 6.98 -4.47
CA PHE A 64 -2.10 6.36 -4.49
C PHE A 64 -2.16 4.89 -4.06
N PHE A 65 -2.84 4.58 -2.96
CA PHE A 65 -3.01 3.20 -2.49
C PHE A 65 -3.85 2.34 -3.45
N CYS A 66 -4.84 2.91 -4.13
CA CYS A 66 -5.59 2.23 -5.19
C CYS A 66 -4.69 1.87 -6.39
N LEU A 67 -3.85 2.80 -6.85
CA LEU A 67 -2.87 2.54 -7.90
C LEU A 67 -1.88 1.44 -7.52
N LEU A 68 -1.37 1.47 -6.27
CA LEU A 68 -0.50 0.42 -5.74
C LEU A 68 -1.22 -0.94 -5.70
N PHE A 69 -2.50 -0.96 -5.34
CA PHE A 69 -3.30 -2.19 -5.35
C PHE A 69 -3.42 -2.76 -6.76
N VAL A 70 -3.76 -1.93 -7.75
CA VAL A 70 -3.86 -2.35 -9.16
C VAL A 70 -2.53 -2.90 -9.66
N LEU A 71 -1.42 -2.21 -9.39
CA LEU A 71 -0.07 -2.65 -9.76
C LEU A 71 0.28 -4.00 -9.10
N MET A 72 -0.09 -4.18 -7.83
CA MET A 72 0.14 -5.42 -7.09
C MET A 72 -0.65 -6.59 -7.69
N VAL A 73 -1.95 -6.39 -7.97
CA VAL A 73 -2.81 -7.39 -8.61
C VAL A 73 -2.28 -7.76 -9.99
N TYR A 74 -1.89 -6.76 -10.78
CA TYR A 74 -1.34 -6.95 -12.11
C TYR A 74 -0.06 -7.80 -12.08
N ARG A 75 0.90 -7.44 -11.22
CA ARG A 75 2.16 -8.20 -11.06
C ARG A 75 1.91 -9.63 -10.59
N ARG A 76 1.03 -9.85 -9.60
CA ARG A 76 0.68 -11.20 -9.13
C ARG A 76 0.04 -12.05 -10.21
N ARG A 77 -0.81 -11.48 -11.06
CA ARG A 77 -1.37 -12.18 -12.21
C ARG A 77 -0.28 -12.57 -13.21
N GLN A 78 0.62 -11.66 -13.55
CA GLN A 78 1.73 -11.95 -14.46
C GLN A 78 2.66 -13.05 -13.92
N ASP A 79 3.02 -12.99 -12.63
CA ASP A 79 3.87 -14.00 -11.99
C ASP A 79 3.23 -15.41 -12.05
N ARG A 80 1.90 -15.51 -11.85
CA ARG A 80 1.17 -16.78 -11.96
C ARG A 80 1.11 -17.31 -13.39
N VAL A 81 0.93 -16.44 -14.38
CA VAL A 81 0.92 -16.81 -15.80
C VAL A 81 2.30 -17.29 -16.25
N ALA A 82 3.37 -16.66 -15.76
CA ALA A 82 4.75 -17.07 -16.05
C ALA A 82 5.09 -18.44 -15.43
N LEU A 83 4.55 -18.76 -14.25
CA LEU A 83 4.75 -20.06 -13.59
C LEU A 83 3.92 -21.20 -14.22
N SER A 84 2.89 -20.88 -15.01
CA SER A 84 2.05 -21.86 -15.70
C SER A 84 2.50 -22.22 -17.12
N ARG A 85 3.60 -21.64 -17.60
CA ARG A 85 4.26 -21.97 -18.87
C ARG A 85 5.52 -22.79 -18.60
#